data_AF-A0A2V6JTI0-F1
#
_entry.id   AF-A0A2V6JTI0-F1
#
_cell.length_a   1.000
_cell.length_b   1.000
_cell.length_c   1.000
_cell.angle_alpha   90.00
_cell.angle_beta   90.00
_cell.angle_gamma   90.00
#
_symmetry.space_group_name_H-M   'P 1'
#
loop_
_entity.id
_entity.type
_entity.pdbx_description
1 polymer ?
#
loop_
_entity_poly.entity_id
_entity_poly.type
_entity_poly.pdbx_seq_one_letter_code
_entity_poly.pdbx_strand_id
1 'polypeptide(L)'
;MLVIATFSCHSPLAAAESSDSEAIHNVLDSFIGAYFDSDFPRLVSLLHPRSQRLFREELSAAFDRLLRVYSLGQLSAVSGLPAHPKDLPLSDSEFFVFACRQATERHPEVIPDRSFLPFDIRESVFHGDTLDVSLSYFQHVQTERTNYGVIFPVVVVLQHEPMGWQVLSCPLSRAIATNWKGDLVRAGVTHVR
;
A
#
# COMPACT_ATOMS: atom_id res chain seq x y z
N MET A 1 12.98 15.25 11.19
CA MET A 1 12.07 16.41 11.30
C MET A 1 10.67 15.82 11.45
N LEU A 2 10.12 15.94 12.66
CA LEU A 2 8.86 15.33 13.10
C LEU A 2 7.69 16.13 12.51
N VAL A 3 6.71 15.50 11.86
CA VAL A 3 5.49 16.18 11.39
C VAL A 3 4.28 15.50 12.00
N ILE A 4 3.43 16.33 12.59
CA ILE A 4 2.44 16.05 13.62
C ILE A 4 1.13 15.61 12.96
N ALA A 5 0.63 14.41 13.29
CA ALA A 5 -0.78 14.10 13.12
C ALA A 5 -1.59 14.97 14.12
N THR A 6 -2.40 15.89 13.63
CA THR A 6 -3.22 16.77 14.48
C THR A 6 -4.64 16.24 14.59
N PHE A 7 -5.10 15.98 15.82
CA PHE A 7 -6.49 15.66 16.10
C PHE A 7 -7.34 16.91 16.31
N SER A 8 -8.58 16.83 15.85
CA SER A 8 -9.69 17.57 16.45
C SER A 8 -10.81 16.59 16.76
N CYS A 9 -10.84 16.06 17.99
CA CYS A 9 -12.04 15.48 18.55
C CYS A 9 -12.00 15.59 20.09
N HIS A 10 -13.08 16.12 20.68
CA HIS A 10 -13.28 16.21 22.13
C HIS A 10 -13.99 14.95 22.64
N SER A 11 -13.30 14.13 23.45
CA SER A 11 -13.87 13.40 24.60
C SER A 11 -12.73 12.77 25.44
N PRO A 12 -12.79 12.79 26.79
CA PRO A 12 -11.68 12.35 27.63
C PRO A 12 -11.86 10.90 28.10
N LEU A 13 -10.98 10.01 27.69
CA LEU A 13 -10.65 8.79 28.44
C LEU A 13 -9.15 8.83 28.75
N ALA A 14 -8.85 9.04 30.02
CA ALA A 14 -7.51 9.40 30.48
C ALA A 14 -6.96 8.30 31.38
N ALA A 15 -5.94 7.59 30.88
CA ALA A 15 -4.67 7.26 31.55
C ALA A 15 -4.06 5.92 31.06
N ALA A 16 -4.87 4.88 30.82
CA ALA A 16 -4.40 3.60 30.28
C ALA A 16 -4.35 3.59 28.73
N GLU A 17 -5.05 4.51 28.07
CA GLU A 17 -5.12 4.64 26.62
C GLU A 17 -3.90 5.33 25.99
N SER A 18 -2.95 5.81 26.80
CA SER A 18 -1.80 6.58 26.29
C SER A 18 -0.75 5.73 25.57
N SER A 19 -0.46 4.52 26.05
CA SER A 19 0.58 3.65 25.46
C SER A 19 0.13 3.01 24.15
N ASP A 20 -1.10 2.52 24.08
CA ASP A 20 -1.62 1.89 22.86
C ASP A 20 -1.91 2.93 21.79
N SER A 21 -2.45 4.08 22.17
CA SER A 21 -2.58 5.21 21.25
C SER A 21 -1.22 5.61 20.69
N GLU A 22 -0.21 5.85 21.53
CA GLU A 22 1.13 6.20 21.06
C GLU A 22 1.74 5.10 20.17
N ALA A 23 1.56 3.82 20.52
CA ALA A 23 2.02 2.70 19.70
C ALA A 23 1.33 2.64 18.32
N ILE A 24 0.02 2.87 18.26
CA ILE A 24 -0.75 2.94 17.01
C ILE A 24 -0.24 4.09 16.14
N HIS A 25 -0.06 5.28 16.71
CA HIS A 25 0.48 6.43 16.00
C HIS A 25 1.89 6.15 15.46
N ASN A 26 2.77 5.55 16.28
CA ASN A 26 4.13 5.21 15.87
C ASN A 26 4.17 4.21 14.71
N VAL A 27 3.25 3.23 14.69
CA VAL A 27 3.13 2.27 13.59
C VAL A 27 2.59 2.93 12.33
N LEU A 28 1.56 3.78 12.45
CA LEU A 28 0.99 4.53 11.32
C LEU A 28 2.04 5.48 10.70
N ASP A 29 2.73 6.27 11.53
CA ASP A 29 3.79 7.18 11.08
C ASP A 29 4.94 6.43 10.42
N SER A 30 5.34 5.29 11.00
CA SER A 30 6.38 4.45 10.41
C SER A 30 5.96 3.85 9.08
N PHE A 31 4.70 3.41 8.97
CA PHE A 31 4.14 2.82 7.76
C PHE A 31 4.01 3.86 6.64
N ILE A 32 3.42 5.02 6.95
CA ILE A 32 3.29 6.14 6.01
C ILE A 32 4.68 6.62 5.59
N GLY A 33 5.58 6.84 6.54
CA GLY A 33 6.96 7.24 6.26
C GLY A 33 7.64 6.27 5.30
N ALA A 34 7.67 4.98 5.62
CA ALA A 34 8.28 3.96 4.77
C ALA A 34 7.63 3.87 3.38
N TYR A 35 6.32 4.04 3.29
CA TYR A 35 5.57 4.03 2.04
C TYR A 35 5.97 5.20 1.11
N PHE A 36 5.99 6.44 1.63
CA PHE A 36 6.36 7.63 0.86
C PHE A 36 7.88 7.78 0.64
N ASP A 37 8.70 7.15 1.49
CA ASP A 37 10.15 7.02 1.31
C ASP A 37 10.54 5.94 0.31
N SER A 38 9.58 5.13 -0.18
CA SER A 38 9.88 3.93 -0.98
C SER A 38 10.86 2.98 -0.27
N ASP A 39 10.88 3.01 1.07
CA ASP A 39 11.70 2.14 1.92
C ASP A 39 10.96 0.80 2.09
N PHE A 40 10.94 0.02 1.01
CA PHE A 40 10.24 -1.27 0.98
C PHE A 40 10.75 -2.28 2.02
N PRO A 41 12.06 -2.36 2.35
CA PRO A 41 12.54 -3.18 3.46
C PRO A 41 11.92 -2.80 4.81
N ARG A 42 11.83 -1.51 5.12
CA ARG A 42 11.14 -1.07 6.34
C ARG A 42 9.64 -1.31 6.25
N LEU A 43 9.02 -1.00 5.10
CA LEU A 43 7.59 -1.18 4.89
C LEU A 43 7.15 -2.62 5.13
N VAL A 44 7.86 -3.60 4.55
CA VAL A 44 7.52 -5.02 4.71
C VAL A 44 7.68 -5.51 6.14
N SER A 45 8.61 -4.93 6.91
CA SER A 45 8.80 -5.27 8.33
C SER A 45 7.64 -4.82 9.23
N LEU A 46 6.86 -3.83 8.78
CA LEU A 46 5.67 -3.33 9.48
C LEU A 46 4.40 -4.12 9.11
N LEU A 47 4.45 -4.91 8.04
CA LEU A 47 3.32 -5.72 7.60
C LEU A 47 3.22 -7.01 8.42
N HIS A 48 2.00 -7.36 8.79
CA HIS A 48 1.70 -8.68 9.33
C HIS A 48 2.07 -9.77 8.29
N PRO A 49 2.65 -10.93 8.68
CA PRO A 49 3.06 -11.98 7.75
C PRO A 49 1.96 -12.44 6.78
N ARG A 50 0.70 -12.47 7.25
CA ARG A 50 -0.47 -12.77 6.40
C ARG A 50 -0.62 -11.78 5.24
N SER A 51 -0.32 -10.50 5.45
CA SER A 51 -0.43 -9.47 4.42
C SER A 51 0.71 -9.55 3.41
N GLN A 52 1.90 -9.95 3.85
CA GLN A 52 3.02 -10.26 2.95
C GLN A 52 2.66 -11.43 2.03
N ARG A 53 2.09 -12.50 2.58
CA ARG A 53 1.58 -13.64 1.81
C ARG A 53 0.45 -13.22 0.86
N LEU A 54 -0.52 -12.44 1.34
CA LEU A 54 -1.64 -11.96 0.54
C LEU A 54 -1.17 -11.09 -0.63
N PHE A 55 -0.14 -10.26 -0.44
CA PHE A 55 0.47 -9.48 -1.51
C PHE A 55 0.94 -10.39 -2.65
N ARG A 56 1.64 -11.49 -2.33
CA ARG A 56 2.06 -12.48 -3.33
C ARG A 56 0.88 -13.20 -3.97
N GLU A 57 -0.13 -13.59 -3.20
CA GLU A 57 -1.32 -14.27 -3.72
C GLU A 57 -2.13 -13.38 -4.69
N GLU A 58 -2.31 -12.10 -4.36
CA GLU A 58 -2.99 -11.11 -5.22
C GLU A 58 -2.24 -10.90 -6.54
N LEU A 59 -0.92 -10.71 -6.48
CA LEU A 59 -0.10 -10.58 -7.69
C LEU A 59 -0.07 -11.86 -8.51
N SER A 60 -0.07 -13.03 -7.86
CA SER A 60 -0.20 -14.32 -8.55
C SER A 60 -1.51 -14.40 -9.32
N ALA A 61 -2.63 -14.09 -8.66
CA ALA A 61 -3.94 -14.12 -9.28
C ALA A 61 -4.05 -13.11 -10.44
N ALA A 62 -3.42 -11.95 -10.34
CA ALA A 62 -3.33 -11.00 -11.44
C ALA A 62 -2.51 -11.55 -12.60
N PHE A 63 -1.35 -12.16 -12.31
CA PHE A 63 -0.47 -12.78 -13.29
C PHE A 63 -1.19 -13.91 -14.05
N ASP A 64 -1.87 -14.82 -13.33
CA ASP A 64 -2.68 -15.90 -13.90
C ASP A 64 -3.77 -15.38 -14.85
N ARG A 65 -4.46 -14.30 -14.47
CA ARG A 65 -5.48 -13.69 -15.32
C ARG A 65 -4.90 -13.15 -16.62
N LEU A 66 -3.71 -12.55 -16.55
CA LEU A 66 -3.04 -11.99 -17.72
C LEU A 66 -2.41 -13.08 -18.61
N LEU A 67 -1.91 -14.18 -18.03
CA LEU A 67 -1.34 -15.32 -18.78
C LEU A 67 -2.35 -16.00 -19.71
N ARG A 68 -3.65 -15.87 -19.43
CA ARG A 68 -4.71 -16.37 -20.32
C ARG A 68 -4.78 -15.64 -21.67
N VAL A 69 -4.07 -14.51 -21.78
CA VAL A 69 -4.24 -13.54 -22.87
C VAL A 69 -2.89 -13.10 -23.47
N TYR A 70 -1.85 -13.12 -22.64
CA TYR A 70 -0.51 -12.67 -22.98
C TYR A 70 0.51 -13.77 -22.70
N SER A 71 1.59 -13.81 -23.49
CA SER A 71 2.67 -14.75 -23.26
C SER A 71 3.47 -14.40 -22.01
N LEU A 72 4.14 -15.40 -21.43
CA LEU A 72 5.02 -15.17 -20.28
C LEU A 72 6.07 -14.09 -20.56
N GLY A 73 6.67 -14.08 -21.76
CA GLY A 73 7.66 -13.06 -22.14
C GLY A 73 7.10 -11.64 -22.15
N GLN A 74 5.85 -11.45 -22.59
CA GLN A 74 5.17 -10.15 -22.54
C GLN A 74 4.91 -9.72 -21.10
N LEU A 75 4.48 -10.64 -20.24
CA LEU A 75 4.25 -10.34 -18.83
C LEU A 75 5.54 -10.06 -18.08
N SER A 76 6.61 -10.81 -18.33
CA SER A 76 7.91 -10.56 -17.75
C SER A 76 8.45 -9.18 -18.12
N ALA A 77 8.21 -8.72 -19.35
CA ALA A 77 8.64 -7.39 -19.79
C ALA A 77 7.98 -6.25 -18.99
N VAL A 78 6.66 -6.33 -18.77
CA VAL A 78 5.91 -5.28 -18.05
C VAL A 78 5.99 -5.41 -16.53
N SER A 79 6.05 -6.62 -16.00
CA SER A 79 6.06 -6.85 -14.56
C SER A 79 7.45 -6.78 -13.94
N GLY A 80 8.50 -7.02 -14.75
CA GLY A 80 9.86 -7.22 -14.25
C GLY A 80 10.08 -8.58 -13.57
N LEU A 81 9.06 -9.44 -13.53
CA LEU A 81 9.17 -10.76 -12.92
C LEU A 81 9.67 -11.79 -13.94
N PRO A 82 10.72 -12.57 -13.64
CA PRO A 82 11.26 -13.55 -14.57
C PRO A 82 10.38 -14.81 -14.72
N ALA A 83 9.43 -15.02 -13.80
CA ALA A 83 8.49 -16.13 -13.79
C ALA A 83 7.22 -15.73 -13.01
N HIS A 84 6.26 -16.65 -12.93
CA HIS A 84 5.06 -16.46 -12.14
C HIS A 84 5.41 -16.25 -10.64
N PRO A 85 4.74 -15.36 -9.89
CA PRO A 85 5.08 -15.02 -8.51
C PRO A 85 5.26 -16.20 -7.53
N LYS A 86 4.51 -17.30 -7.72
CA LYS A 86 4.61 -18.52 -6.90
C LYS A 86 5.83 -19.40 -7.21
N ASP A 87 6.44 -19.20 -8.38
CA ASP A 87 7.58 -20.01 -8.83
C ASP A 87 8.93 -19.34 -8.49
N LEU A 88 8.89 -18.11 -7.97
CA LEU A 88 10.09 -17.38 -7.56
C LEU A 88 10.59 -17.93 -6.22
N PRO A 89 11.88 -18.30 -6.11
CA PRO A 89 12.48 -18.84 -4.89
C PRO A 89 12.81 -17.72 -3.88
N LEU A 90 11.81 -16.92 -3.54
CA LEU A 90 11.88 -15.81 -2.59
C LEU A 90 10.92 -16.09 -1.44
N SER A 91 11.25 -15.64 -0.24
CA SER A 91 10.25 -15.51 0.84
C SER A 91 9.19 -14.45 0.48
N ASP A 92 8.07 -14.41 1.20
CA ASP A 92 7.02 -13.43 0.94
C ASP A 92 7.52 -11.99 1.14
N SER A 93 8.41 -11.77 2.11
CA SER A 93 9.00 -10.46 2.37
C SER A 93 10.00 -10.05 1.27
N GLU A 94 10.86 -10.97 0.84
CA GLU A 94 11.78 -10.74 -0.28
C GLU A 94 11.02 -10.46 -1.58
N PHE A 95 9.96 -11.21 -1.85
CA PHE A 95 9.10 -10.98 -3.00
C PHE A 95 8.38 -9.64 -2.95
N PHE A 96 7.88 -9.23 -1.79
CA PHE A 96 7.27 -7.91 -1.61
C PHE A 96 8.25 -6.81 -2.00
N VAL A 97 9.46 -6.83 -1.44
CA VAL A 97 10.50 -5.83 -1.72
C VAL A 97 10.88 -5.86 -3.20
N PHE A 98 11.09 -7.05 -3.77
CA PHE A 98 11.43 -7.22 -5.17
C PHE A 98 10.37 -6.64 -6.10
N ALA A 99 9.10 -7.01 -5.91
CA ALA A 99 7.99 -6.57 -6.75
C ALA A 99 7.74 -5.05 -6.63
N CYS A 100 7.84 -4.48 -5.42
CA CYS A 100 7.68 -3.04 -5.23
C CYS A 100 8.79 -2.25 -5.94
N ARG A 101 10.04 -2.69 -5.86
CA ARG A 101 11.15 -2.07 -6.61
C ARG A 101 10.92 -2.13 -8.13
N GLN A 102 10.59 -3.31 -8.66
CA GLN A 102 10.29 -3.46 -10.09
C GLN A 102 9.14 -2.57 -10.56
N ALA A 103 8.12 -2.38 -9.71
CA ALA A 103 7.00 -1.52 -10.01
C ALA A 103 7.39 -0.03 -9.98
N THR A 104 8.09 0.43 -8.95
CA THR A 104 8.47 1.85 -8.80
C THR A 104 9.53 2.29 -9.81
N GLU A 105 10.43 1.39 -10.22
CA GLU A 105 11.38 1.65 -11.31
C GLU A 105 10.67 1.95 -12.65
N ARG A 106 9.51 1.32 -12.90
CA ARG A 106 8.70 1.51 -14.11
C ARG A 106 7.64 2.60 -13.97
N HIS A 107 7.06 2.70 -12.77
CA HIS A 107 5.95 3.57 -12.41
C HIS A 107 6.25 4.30 -11.10
N PRO A 108 7.06 5.37 -11.12
CA PRO A 108 7.30 6.18 -9.94
C PRO A 108 6.00 6.69 -9.30
N GLU A 109 4.95 6.89 -10.10
CA GLU A 109 3.62 7.34 -9.68
C GLU A 109 2.82 6.30 -8.86
N VAL A 110 3.29 5.05 -8.76
CA VAL A 110 2.70 4.05 -7.84
C VAL A 110 2.74 4.54 -6.41
N ILE A 111 3.78 5.29 -6.05
CA ILE A 111 3.86 6.00 -4.78
C ILE A 111 3.26 7.38 -5.00
N PRO A 112 2.19 7.76 -4.26
CA PRO A 112 1.61 9.09 -4.32
C PRO A 112 2.63 10.18 -3.98
N ASP A 113 2.40 11.38 -4.49
CA ASP A 113 3.22 12.56 -4.18
C ASP A 113 3.18 12.88 -2.68
N ARG A 114 4.35 13.17 -2.09
CA ARG A 114 4.50 13.62 -0.70
C ARG A 114 3.77 14.91 -0.41
N SER A 115 3.45 15.71 -1.41
CA SER A 115 2.60 16.90 -1.25
C SER A 115 1.22 16.58 -0.67
N PHE A 116 0.80 15.31 -0.66
CA PHE A 116 -0.42 14.85 -0.01
C PHE A 116 -0.30 14.60 1.50
N LEU A 117 0.88 14.72 2.09
CA LEU A 117 1.10 14.62 3.52
C LEU A 117 0.94 15.99 4.23
N PRO A 118 0.51 16.02 5.51
CA PRO A 118 0.14 14.87 6.36
C PRO A 118 -1.28 14.35 6.10
N PHE A 119 -1.57 13.14 6.59
CA PHE A 119 -2.94 12.61 6.62
C PHE A 119 -3.66 13.05 7.91
N ASP A 120 -4.96 13.29 7.79
CA ASP A 120 -5.88 13.36 8.92
C ASP A 120 -6.40 11.96 9.26
N ILE A 121 -6.33 11.56 10.54
CA ILE A 121 -7.09 10.41 11.04
C ILE A 121 -8.55 10.86 11.21
N ARG A 122 -9.46 10.26 10.44
CA ARG A 122 -10.90 10.60 10.46
C ARG A 122 -11.67 9.75 11.45
N GLU A 123 -11.39 8.47 11.48
CA GLU A 123 -12.13 7.49 12.28
C GLU A 123 -11.22 6.30 12.61
N SER A 124 -11.44 5.70 13.77
CA SER A 124 -10.76 4.49 14.23
C SER A 124 -11.79 3.53 14.84
N VAL A 125 -11.88 2.30 14.33
CA VAL A 125 -12.86 1.29 14.76
C VAL A 125 -12.16 0.02 15.22
N PHE A 126 -12.34 -0.36 16.49
CA PHE A 126 -11.81 -1.59 17.04
C PHE A 126 -12.72 -2.79 16.76
N HIS A 127 -12.11 -3.90 16.32
CA HIS A 127 -12.73 -5.18 16.01
C HIS A 127 -11.98 -6.30 16.75
N GLY A 128 -12.12 -6.36 18.08
CA GLY A 128 -11.33 -7.26 18.91
C GLY A 128 -9.85 -6.88 18.84
N ASP A 129 -9.00 -7.77 18.34
CA ASP A 129 -7.56 -7.54 18.18
C ASP A 129 -7.22 -6.77 16.88
N THR A 130 -8.21 -6.38 16.07
CA THR A 130 -8.02 -5.62 14.84
C THR A 130 -8.47 -4.16 15.03
N LEU A 131 -7.82 -3.21 14.36
CA LEU A 131 -8.17 -1.80 14.36
C LEU A 131 -8.19 -1.25 12.93
N ASP A 132 -9.34 -0.76 12.50
CA ASP A 132 -9.51 -0.07 11.22
C ASP A 132 -9.27 1.43 11.42
N VAL A 133 -8.30 2.01 10.72
CA VAL A 133 -7.97 3.43 10.77
C VAL A 133 -8.26 4.07 9.42
N SER A 134 -9.21 4.99 9.39
CA SER A 134 -9.51 5.81 8.21
C SER A 134 -8.61 7.04 8.20
N LEU A 135 -7.66 7.05 7.28
CA LEU A 135 -6.80 8.18 6.95
C LEU A 135 -7.42 8.97 5.81
N SER A 136 -7.18 10.27 5.74
CA SER A 136 -7.59 11.05 4.57
C SER A 136 -6.59 12.15 4.27
N TYR A 137 -6.46 12.49 2.99
CA TYR A 137 -5.75 13.66 2.54
C TYR A 137 -6.69 14.56 1.75
N PHE A 138 -6.47 15.86 1.86
CA PHE A 138 -7.20 16.87 1.12
C PHE A 138 -6.40 17.28 -0.11
N GLN A 139 -7.02 17.22 -1.28
CA GLN A 139 -6.45 17.74 -2.52
C GLN A 139 -7.32 18.90 -3.01
N HIS A 140 -6.69 20.03 -3.29
CA HIS A 140 -7.32 21.14 -3.98
C HIS A 140 -6.96 21.08 -5.47
N VAL A 141 -7.97 20.95 -6.32
CA VAL A 141 -7.79 20.90 -7.77
C VAL A 141 -8.23 22.23 -8.35
N GLN A 142 -7.25 22.97 -8.87
CA GLN A 142 -7.46 24.21 -9.58
C GLN A 142 -6.98 24.08 -11.02
N THR A 143 -7.88 24.32 -11.97
CA THR A 143 -7.60 24.44 -13.40
C THR A 143 -8.16 25.75 -13.92
N GLU A 144 -7.95 26.05 -15.20
CA GLU A 144 -8.55 27.23 -15.85
C GLU A 144 -10.09 27.25 -15.80
N ARG A 145 -10.73 26.08 -15.62
CA ARG A 145 -12.19 25.91 -15.72
C ARG A 145 -12.85 25.30 -14.49
N THR A 146 -12.08 24.76 -13.54
CA THR A 146 -12.62 24.06 -12.37
C THR A 146 -11.81 24.39 -11.14
N ASN A 147 -12.49 24.60 -10.02
CA ASN A 147 -11.88 24.80 -8.72
C ASN A 147 -12.68 24.01 -7.68
N TYR A 148 -12.12 22.94 -7.14
CA TYR A 148 -12.79 22.12 -6.12
C TYR A 148 -11.79 21.48 -5.15
N GLY A 149 -12.25 21.28 -3.92
CA GLY A 149 -11.57 20.42 -2.94
C GLY A 149 -12.13 19.02 -2.96
N VAL A 150 -11.27 18.01 -2.83
CA VAL A 150 -11.64 16.62 -2.70
C VAL A 150 -10.87 15.98 -1.55
N ILE A 151 -11.57 15.13 -0.79
CA ILE A 151 -10.97 14.33 0.28
C ILE A 151 -10.91 12.90 -0.23
N PHE A 152 -9.72 12.30 -0.22
CA PHE A 152 -9.53 10.91 -0.57
C PHE A 152 -9.27 10.08 0.69
N PRO A 153 -10.20 9.18 1.06
CA PRO A 153 -10.01 8.30 2.19
C PRO A 153 -9.11 7.11 1.83
N VAL A 154 -8.25 6.71 2.76
CA VAL A 154 -7.44 5.49 2.73
C VAL A 154 -7.66 4.76 4.05
N VAL A 155 -8.00 3.48 3.99
CA VAL A 155 -8.15 2.66 5.20
C VAL A 155 -6.89 1.83 5.42
N VAL A 156 -6.30 1.98 6.60
CA VAL A 156 -5.22 1.13 7.10
C VAL A 156 -5.77 0.26 8.20
N VAL A 157 -5.68 -1.05 8.02
CA VAL A 157 -6.09 -2.03 9.02
C VAL A 157 -4.86 -2.43 9.80
N LEU A 158 -4.94 -2.39 11.12
CA LEU A 158 -3.90 -2.82 12.05
C LEU A 158 -4.38 -4.07 12.81
N GLN A 159 -3.45 -4.93 13.18
CA GLN A 159 -3.68 -6.11 14.01
C GLN A 159 -2.76 -6.01 15.22
N HIS A 160 -3.30 -6.18 16.42
CA HIS A 160 -2.53 -6.31 17.64
C HIS A 160 -1.97 -7.72 17.75
N GLU A 161 -0.64 -7.83 17.85
CA GLU A 161 0.10 -9.06 18.08
C GLU A 161 0.83 -9.00 19.42
N PRO A 162 1.28 -10.13 20.00
CA PRO A 162 2.01 -10.12 21.28
C PRO A 162 3.27 -9.23 21.29
N MET A 163 3.81 -8.89 20.11
CA MET A 163 5.00 -8.07 19.93
C MET A 163 4.69 -6.61 19.54
N GLY A 164 3.41 -6.24 19.39
CA GLY A 164 2.95 -4.90 19.03
C GLY A 164 1.96 -4.87 17.88
N TRP A 165 1.61 -3.67 17.44
CA TRP A 165 0.70 -3.44 16.31
C TRP A 165 1.40 -3.68 14.97
N GLN A 166 0.74 -4.39 14.06
CA GLN A 166 1.22 -4.66 12.70
C GLN A 166 0.17 -4.27 11.67
N VAL A 167 0.61 -3.87 10.48
CA VAL A 167 -0.29 -3.47 9.39
C VAL A 167 -0.82 -4.71 8.67
N LEU A 168 -2.13 -4.87 8.64
CA LEU A 168 -2.83 -5.94 7.94
C LEU A 168 -3.24 -5.54 6.50
N SER A 169 -3.18 -4.26 6.14
CA SER A 169 -3.47 -3.79 4.78
C SER A 169 -2.31 -4.01 3.80
N CYS A 170 -2.65 -4.12 2.51
CA CYS A 170 -1.70 -4.37 1.43
C CYS A 170 -2.02 -3.45 0.23
N PRO A 171 -1.73 -2.13 0.33
CA PRO A 171 -2.23 -1.17 -0.64
C PRO A 171 -1.60 -1.30 -2.04
N LEU A 172 -0.35 -1.79 -2.13
CA LEU A 172 0.43 -1.76 -3.37
C LEU A 172 0.06 -2.85 -4.38
N SER A 173 -0.41 -4.02 -3.93
CA SER A 173 -0.64 -5.17 -4.84
C SER A 173 -1.61 -4.83 -5.97
N ARG A 174 -2.70 -4.11 -5.66
CA ARG A 174 -3.70 -3.68 -6.66
C ARG A 174 -3.16 -2.65 -7.63
N ALA A 175 -2.40 -1.67 -7.16
CA ALA A 175 -1.78 -0.66 -8.01
C ALA A 175 -0.81 -1.31 -9.00
N ILE A 176 0.07 -2.19 -8.50
CA ILE A 176 1.05 -2.93 -9.30
C ILE A 176 0.35 -3.80 -10.36
N ALA A 177 -0.65 -4.60 -9.96
CA ALA A 177 -1.40 -5.44 -10.88
C ALA A 177 -2.14 -4.64 -11.97
N THR A 178 -2.66 -3.46 -11.62
CA THR A 178 -3.33 -2.56 -12.56
C THR A 178 -2.35 -1.99 -13.58
N ASN A 179 -1.15 -1.61 -13.14
CA ASN A 179 -0.11 -1.09 -14.02
C ASN A 179 0.37 -2.13 -15.04
N TRP A 180 0.55 -3.40 -14.62
CA TRP A 180 0.88 -4.48 -15.57
C TRP A 180 -0.13 -4.57 -16.71
N LYS A 181 -1.43 -4.53 -16.38
CA LYS A 181 -2.49 -4.54 -17.39
C LYS A 181 -2.43 -3.30 -18.28
N GLY A 182 -2.25 -2.12 -17.69
CA GLY A 182 -2.14 -0.85 -18.42
C GLY A 182 -0.98 -0.84 -19.41
N ASP A 183 0.17 -1.38 -19.02
CA ASP A 183 1.37 -1.47 -19.85
C ASP A 183 1.20 -2.41 -21.04
N LEU A 184 0.59 -3.57 -20.83
CA LEU A 184 0.32 -4.52 -21.92
C LEU A 184 -0.61 -3.90 -22.98
N VAL A 185 -1.60 -3.12 -22.54
CA VAL A 185 -2.49 -2.39 -23.44
C VAL A 185 -1.72 -1.29 -24.19
N ARG A 186 -0.91 -0.49 -23.48
CA ARG A 186 -0.12 0.60 -24.08
C ARG A 186 0.93 0.11 -25.07
N ALA A 187 1.54 -1.04 -24.80
CA ALA A 187 2.55 -1.64 -25.67
C ALA A 187 1.96 -2.21 -26.97
N GLY A 188 0.64 -2.07 -27.22
CA GLY A 188 0.00 -2.53 -28.44
C GLY A 188 0.07 -4.05 -28.62
N VAL A 189 0.26 -4.78 -27.51
CA VAL A 189 0.50 -6.22 -27.52
C VAL A 189 -0.79 -6.92 -27.92
N THR A 190 -0.83 -7.45 -29.13
CA THR A 190 -1.93 -8.25 -29.62
C THR A 190 -2.07 -9.54 -28.82
N HIS A 191 -3.31 -9.89 -28.49
CA HIS A 191 -3.65 -11.11 -27.77
C HIS A 191 -3.01 -12.33 -28.41
N VAL A 192 -2.23 -13.08 -27.63
CA VAL A 192 -1.76 -14.39 -28.04
C VAL A 192 -2.91 -15.34 -27.75
N ARG A 193 -3.62 -15.76 -28.80
CA ARG A 193 -4.65 -16.80 -28.68
C ARG A 193 -4.03 -18.15 -28.35
#